data_AF-A0A942FKV7-F1
#
_entry.id   AF-A0A942FKV7-F1
#
_cell.length_a   1.000
_cell.length_b   1.000
_cell.length_c   1.000
_cell.angle_alpha   90.00
_cell.angle_beta   90.00
_cell.angle_gamma   90.00
#
_symmetry.space_group_name_H-M   'P 1'
#
loop_
_entity.id
_entity.type
_entity.pdbx_description
1 polymer ?
#
loop_
_entity_poly.entity_id
_entity_poly.type
_entity_poly.pdbx_seq_one_letter_code
_entity_poly.pdbx_strand_id
1 'polypeptide(L)'
;MSKRVFLEDIGKPYATIPVGSGRAWEVRNFRNDPTIPPLIYVVESGMGESFLLGRGTSGRPKFNMIRYVAALFVELFFEQLNKKTCAQYLILRGAYPFDLQQAFGSAPPYGRILLPTGFIKLQRVLNQEGSDWEIKAQNFVGAYQGETWLIPDTAIASGSTIAFFLRNAFAHHLPKQVYIFTACGSLEGIRRIYQECLKNGVELIPVFSQCIFEVSGEGNLPGLPLTDLPVTNPGSITTKGFYEKAFQRYQGTRMCCVGDIGESLDDPIQYSIHTLWEMQVLRMDPKKEDWDSWTVDVRAKEMKKKVHDFNPALTEYFKEIWL
;
A
#
# COMPACT_ATOMS: atom_id res chain seq x y z
N MET A 1 2.06 28.33 3.46
CA MET A 1 1.78 26.89 3.61
C MET A 1 0.37 26.63 3.13
N SER A 2 0.15 25.71 2.18
CA SER A 2 -1.21 25.32 1.79
C SER A 2 -1.88 24.60 2.97
N LYS A 3 -3.17 24.87 3.18
CA LYS A 3 -3.97 24.17 4.20
C LYS A 3 -4.09 22.69 3.80
N ARG A 4 -3.86 21.76 4.74
CA ARG A 4 -4.10 20.33 4.52
C ARG A 4 -5.55 20.10 4.11
N VAL A 5 -5.75 19.20 3.15
CA VAL A 5 -7.07 18.77 2.66
C VAL A 5 -7.40 17.41 3.25
N PHE A 6 -8.60 17.23 3.77
CA PHE A 6 -9.09 15.96 4.30
C PHE A 6 -10.16 15.35 3.40
N LEU A 7 -10.44 14.06 3.56
CA LEU A 7 -11.49 13.37 2.80
C LEU A 7 -12.87 13.96 3.07
N GLU A 8 -13.14 14.45 4.28
CA GLU A 8 -14.39 15.13 4.61
C GLU A 8 -14.59 16.43 3.81
N ASP A 9 -13.51 17.03 3.28
CA ASP A 9 -13.57 18.27 2.52
C ASP A 9 -13.87 18.05 1.02
N ILE A 10 -13.56 16.85 0.49
CA ILE A 10 -13.57 16.57 -0.97
C ILE A 10 -14.29 15.29 -1.37
N GLY A 11 -14.49 14.37 -0.43
CA GLY A 11 -15.03 13.05 -0.65
C GLY A 11 -16.53 13.00 -0.35
N LYS A 12 -17.24 12.11 -1.04
CA LYS A 12 -18.64 11.78 -0.76
C LYS A 12 -18.73 10.32 -0.30
N PRO A 13 -19.52 10.00 0.75
CA PRO A 13 -19.81 8.61 1.08
C PRO A 13 -20.41 7.88 -0.14
N TYR A 14 -19.86 6.72 -0.47
CA TYR A 14 -20.25 5.93 -1.64
C TYR A 14 -20.92 4.62 -1.24
N ALA A 15 -20.23 3.81 -0.44
CA ALA A 15 -20.71 2.51 0.01
C ALA A 15 -20.32 2.30 1.47
N THR A 16 -21.11 1.52 2.19
CA THR A 16 -20.81 1.11 3.57
C THR A 16 -21.21 -0.34 3.71
N ILE A 17 -20.37 -1.15 4.34
CA ILE A 17 -20.73 -2.54 4.63
C ILE A 17 -21.83 -2.54 5.70
N PRO A 18 -22.90 -3.34 5.56
CA PRO A 18 -24.04 -3.32 6.48
C PRO A 18 -23.68 -3.48 7.97
N VAL A 19 -22.61 -4.23 8.28
CA VAL A 19 -22.11 -4.41 9.66
C VAL A 19 -21.13 -3.33 10.11
N GLY A 20 -20.92 -2.28 9.31
CA GLY A 20 -20.07 -1.13 9.63
C GLY A 20 -18.56 -1.40 9.58
N SER A 21 -18.12 -2.56 9.07
CA SER A 21 -16.71 -2.96 9.03
C SER A 21 -15.84 -2.14 8.06
N GLY A 22 -16.46 -1.43 7.12
CA GLY A 22 -15.78 -0.49 6.25
C GLY A 22 -16.72 0.45 5.50
N ARG A 23 -16.19 1.60 5.09
CA ARG A 23 -16.87 2.60 4.26
C ARG A 23 -15.97 3.08 3.13
N ALA A 24 -16.55 3.31 1.96
CA ALA A 24 -15.86 3.88 0.81
C ALA A 24 -16.27 5.35 0.60
N TRP A 25 -15.28 6.19 0.34
CA TRP A 25 -15.43 7.55 -0.15
C TRP A 25 -15.17 7.58 -1.64
N GLU A 26 -15.95 8.42 -2.32
CA GLU A 26 -15.74 8.77 -3.71
C GLU A 26 -15.16 10.19 -3.79
N VAL A 27 -14.01 10.32 -4.45
CA VAL A 27 -13.37 11.60 -4.77
C VAL A 27 -13.43 11.79 -6.27
N ARG A 28 -14.14 12.82 -6.73
CA ARG A 28 -14.30 13.14 -8.16
C ARG A 28 -13.50 14.37 -8.55
N ASN A 29 -12.93 14.33 -9.75
CA ASN A 29 -12.24 15.46 -10.40
C ASN A 29 -11.26 16.15 -9.44
N PHE A 30 -10.39 15.36 -8.81
CA PHE A 30 -9.52 15.85 -7.75
C PHE A 30 -8.69 17.04 -8.23
N ARG A 31 -8.95 18.23 -7.66
CA ARG A 31 -8.34 19.52 -8.05
C ARG A 31 -8.48 19.90 -9.53
N ASN A 32 -9.41 19.28 -10.26
CA ASN A 32 -9.55 19.39 -11.72
C ASN A 32 -8.22 19.13 -12.49
N ASP A 33 -7.33 18.31 -11.92
CA ASP A 33 -6.05 17.96 -12.54
C ASP A 33 -6.28 16.86 -13.61
N PRO A 34 -6.10 17.15 -14.90
CA PRO A 34 -6.34 16.18 -15.98
C PRO A 34 -5.30 15.04 -15.99
N THR A 35 -4.24 15.14 -15.18
CA THR A 35 -3.24 14.07 -15.03
C THR A 35 -3.62 13.04 -13.97
N ILE A 36 -4.76 13.21 -13.31
CA ILE A 36 -5.27 12.32 -12.27
C ILE A 36 -6.58 11.70 -12.75
N PRO A 37 -6.87 10.41 -12.44
CA PRO A 37 -8.15 9.81 -12.76
C PRO A 37 -9.33 10.66 -12.27
N PRO A 38 -10.41 10.80 -13.07
CA PRO A 38 -11.57 11.60 -12.70
C PRO A 38 -12.34 11.02 -11.50
N LEU A 39 -12.06 9.76 -11.14
CA LEU A 39 -12.70 9.03 -10.07
C LEU A 39 -11.64 8.27 -9.26
N ILE A 40 -11.59 8.52 -7.96
CA ILE A 40 -10.76 7.80 -6.99
C ILE A 40 -11.65 7.37 -5.84
N TYR A 41 -11.42 6.17 -5.32
CA TYR A 41 -12.04 5.72 -4.09
C TYR A 41 -11.03 5.61 -2.94
N VAL A 42 -11.49 5.91 -1.73
CA VAL A 42 -10.73 5.67 -0.50
C VAL A 42 -11.59 4.90 0.49
N VAL A 43 -11.08 3.78 0.97
CA VAL A 43 -11.80 2.86 1.86
C VAL A 43 -11.25 2.99 3.27
N GLU A 44 -12.12 3.34 4.22
CA GLU A 44 -11.80 3.31 5.64
C GLU A 44 -12.31 2.02 6.28
N SER A 45 -11.48 1.42 7.14
CA SER A 45 -11.80 0.25 7.95
C SER A 45 -10.85 0.10 9.14
N GLY A 46 -11.30 -0.55 10.21
CA GLY A 46 -10.43 -0.84 11.36
C GLY A 46 -9.18 -1.65 10.96
N MET A 47 -9.30 -2.52 9.95
CA MET A 47 -8.16 -3.31 9.46
C MET A 47 -7.16 -2.47 8.67
N GLY A 48 -7.64 -1.59 7.78
CA GLY A 48 -6.76 -0.65 7.07
C GLY A 48 -6.04 0.29 8.03
N GLU A 49 -6.72 0.72 9.10
CA GLU A 49 -6.11 1.53 10.16
C GLU A 49 -5.03 0.75 10.90
N SER A 50 -5.34 -0.47 11.34
CA SER A 50 -4.38 -1.36 12.02
C SER A 50 -3.15 -1.64 11.17
N PHE A 51 -3.34 -1.86 9.86
CA PHE A 51 -2.26 -2.07 8.92
C PHE A 51 -1.33 -0.86 8.81
N LEU A 52 -1.90 0.34 8.66
CA LEU A 52 -1.13 1.57 8.46
C LEU A 52 -0.62 2.21 9.76
N LEU A 53 -1.07 1.79 10.94
CA LEU A 53 -0.53 2.25 12.23
C LEU A 53 0.38 1.19 12.88
N GLY A 54 0.36 -0.04 12.37
CA GLY A 54 1.06 -1.19 12.92
C GLY A 54 2.46 -1.41 12.35
N ARG A 55 3.36 -0.42 12.49
CA ARG A 55 4.76 -0.59 12.01
C ARG A 55 5.51 -1.73 12.71
N GLY A 56 5.16 -2.08 13.95
CA GLY A 56 5.67 -3.25 14.68
C GLY A 56 5.05 -4.59 14.27
N THR A 57 4.02 -4.60 13.42
CA THR A 57 3.39 -5.82 12.91
C THR A 57 4.15 -6.34 11.71
N SER A 58 4.47 -7.63 11.68
CA SER A 58 5.24 -8.28 10.60
C SER A 58 4.84 -9.75 10.44
N GLY A 59 5.41 -10.45 9.46
CA GLY A 59 5.18 -11.86 9.17
C GLY A 59 3.72 -12.21 8.88
N ARG A 60 3.27 -13.33 9.45
CA ARG A 60 1.93 -13.89 9.23
C ARG A 60 0.79 -12.95 9.67
N PRO A 61 0.87 -12.24 10.82
CA PRO A 61 -0.11 -11.21 11.16
C PRO A 61 -0.29 -10.15 10.05
N LYS A 62 0.80 -9.54 9.56
CA LYS A 62 0.73 -8.54 8.49
C LYS A 62 0.20 -9.12 7.17
N PHE A 63 0.63 -10.34 6.82
CA PHE A 63 0.09 -11.08 5.67
C PHE A 63 -1.44 -11.19 5.73
N ASN A 64 -1.99 -11.55 6.89
CA ASN A 64 -3.44 -11.67 7.06
C ASN A 64 -4.15 -10.32 7.03
N MET A 65 -3.56 -9.26 7.61
CA MET A 65 -4.12 -7.90 7.53
C MET A 65 -4.31 -7.45 6.08
N ILE A 66 -3.32 -7.68 5.22
CA ILE A 66 -3.39 -7.37 3.78
C ILE A 66 -4.54 -8.15 3.12
N ARG A 67 -4.66 -9.46 3.39
CA ARG A 67 -5.78 -10.28 2.88
C ARG A 67 -7.15 -9.75 3.29
N TYR A 68 -7.30 -9.31 4.53
CA TYR A 68 -8.54 -8.75 5.03
C TYR A 68 -8.89 -7.41 4.36
N VAL A 69 -7.89 -6.55 4.10
CA VAL A 69 -8.09 -5.33 3.31
C VAL A 69 -8.55 -5.68 1.88
N ALA A 70 -7.99 -6.72 1.25
CA ALA A 70 -8.39 -7.15 -0.08
C ALA A 70 -9.85 -7.63 -0.10
N ALA A 71 -10.23 -8.46 0.88
CA ALA A 71 -11.60 -8.93 1.03
C ALA A 71 -12.60 -7.77 1.15
N LEU A 72 -12.26 -6.78 1.97
CA LEU A 72 -13.07 -5.59 2.17
C LEU A 72 -13.30 -4.79 0.88
N PHE A 73 -12.27 -4.66 0.04
CA PHE A 73 -12.39 -3.97 -1.24
C PHE A 73 -13.35 -4.71 -2.17
N VAL A 74 -13.24 -6.03 -2.28
CA VAL A 74 -14.17 -6.78 -3.13
C VAL A 74 -15.60 -6.69 -2.62
N GLU A 75 -15.81 -6.72 -1.30
CA GLU A 75 -17.13 -6.59 -0.69
C GLU A 75 -17.76 -5.21 -0.97
N LEU A 76 -17.02 -4.12 -0.76
CA LEU A 76 -17.52 -2.76 -1.01
C LEU A 76 -17.82 -2.48 -2.48
N PHE A 77 -17.10 -3.14 -3.38
CA PHE A 77 -17.21 -2.95 -4.83
C PHE A 77 -17.97 -4.10 -5.50
N PHE A 78 -18.61 -4.98 -4.70
CA PHE A 78 -19.22 -6.20 -5.19
C PHE A 78 -20.21 -5.94 -6.33
N GLU A 79 -21.16 -5.02 -6.14
CA GLU A 79 -22.16 -4.69 -7.17
C GLU A 79 -21.54 -4.13 -8.46
N GLN A 80 -20.43 -3.39 -8.36
CA GLN A 80 -19.74 -2.85 -9.54
C GLN A 80 -18.94 -3.90 -10.30
N LEU A 81 -18.52 -4.97 -9.61
CA LEU A 81 -17.71 -6.05 -10.17
C LEU A 81 -18.56 -7.25 -10.58
N ASN A 82 -19.77 -7.36 -10.04
CA ASN A 82 -20.72 -8.43 -10.31
C ASN A 82 -21.01 -8.54 -11.82
N LYS A 83 -20.97 -9.78 -12.33
CA LYS A 83 -21.20 -10.12 -13.76
C LYS A 83 -20.19 -9.54 -14.75
N LYS A 84 -19.18 -8.79 -14.32
CA LYS A 84 -18.08 -8.36 -15.20
C LYS A 84 -17.16 -9.53 -15.47
N THR A 85 -16.53 -9.53 -16.64
CA THR A 85 -15.45 -10.46 -16.99
C THR A 85 -14.14 -9.93 -16.39
N CYS A 86 -13.95 -10.18 -15.11
CA CYS A 86 -12.76 -9.82 -14.37
C CYS A 86 -11.61 -10.81 -14.58
N ALA A 87 -10.39 -10.29 -14.62
CA ALA A 87 -9.15 -11.04 -14.47
C ALA A 87 -8.23 -10.28 -13.50
N GLN A 88 -7.55 -10.99 -12.61
CA GLN A 88 -6.55 -10.40 -11.72
C GLN A 88 -5.13 -10.61 -12.24
N TYR A 89 -4.25 -9.66 -11.91
CA TYR A 89 -2.84 -9.70 -12.27
C TYR A 89 -1.98 -9.42 -11.04
N LEU A 90 -1.32 -10.46 -10.54
CA LEU A 90 -0.50 -10.40 -9.33
C LEU A 90 0.95 -10.15 -9.69
N ILE A 91 1.44 -8.96 -9.33
CA ILE A 91 2.85 -8.61 -9.47
C ILE A 91 3.61 -9.13 -8.25
N LEU A 92 4.36 -10.21 -8.47
CA LEU A 92 5.10 -10.89 -7.41
C LEU A 92 6.38 -10.10 -7.04
N ARG A 93 6.78 -10.12 -5.77
CA ARG A 93 6.15 -10.85 -4.64
C ARG A 93 5.14 -10.02 -3.84
N GLY A 94 5.24 -8.69 -3.88
CA GLY A 94 4.52 -7.79 -2.97
C GLY A 94 2.99 -7.87 -3.04
N ALA A 95 2.42 -8.28 -4.19
CA ALA A 95 0.98 -8.45 -4.35
C ALA A 95 0.44 -9.81 -3.90
N TYR A 96 1.28 -10.81 -3.64
CA TYR A 96 0.83 -12.16 -3.24
C TYR A 96 -0.10 -12.19 -2.02
N PRO A 97 0.18 -11.51 -0.89
CA PRO A 97 -0.76 -11.43 0.24
C PRO A 97 -2.08 -10.72 -0.12
N PHE A 98 -2.13 -10.05 -1.26
CA PHE A 98 -3.26 -9.25 -1.72
C PHE A 98 -4.05 -9.93 -2.85
N ASP A 99 -3.82 -11.23 -3.04
CA ASP A 99 -4.60 -12.10 -3.92
C ASP A 99 -6.11 -12.00 -3.63
N LEU A 100 -6.87 -11.69 -4.68
CA LEU A 100 -8.31 -11.47 -4.61
C LEU A 100 -9.11 -12.77 -4.75
N GLN A 101 -8.46 -13.91 -5.01
CA GLN A 101 -9.13 -15.18 -5.28
C GLN A 101 -10.08 -15.61 -4.16
N GLN A 102 -9.65 -15.45 -2.90
CA GLN A 102 -10.51 -15.75 -1.75
C GLN A 102 -11.68 -14.76 -1.67
N ALA A 103 -11.41 -13.47 -1.86
CA ALA A 103 -12.40 -12.40 -1.75
C ALA A 103 -13.50 -12.53 -2.81
N PHE A 104 -13.13 -12.94 -4.03
CA PHE A 104 -14.07 -13.17 -5.12
C PHE A 104 -14.86 -14.48 -5.01
N GLY A 105 -14.49 -15.38 -4.10
CA GLY A 105 -15.17 -16.68 -3.94
C GLY A 105 -16.66 -16.58 -3.59
N SER A 106 -17.14 -15.39 -3.20
CA SER A 106 -18.56 -15.13 -2.93
C SER A 106 -19.26 -14.32 -4.03
N ALA A 107 -18.52 -13.86 -5.06
CA ALA A 107 -19.05 -12.99 -6.10
C ALA A 107 -19.42 -13.78 -7.38
N PRO A 108 -20.63 -13.68 -7.95
CA PRO A 108 -20.94 -14.34 -9.22
C PRO A 108 -20.13 -13.76 -10.42
N PRO A 109 -19.68 -14.59 -11.39
CA PRO A 109 -19.77 -16.06 -11.44
C PRO A 109 -18.70 -16.80 -10.62
N TYR A 110 -17.79 -16.07 -9.97
CA TYR A 110 -16.62 -16.57 -9.23
C TYR A 110 -16.92 -17.37 -7.96
N GLY A 111 -18.18 -17.41 -7.53
CA GLY A 111 -18.66 -18.44 -6.59
C GLY A 111 -18.69 -19.86 -7.19
N ARG A 112 -18.50 -20.00 -8.50
CA ARG A 112 -18.49 -21.29 -9.22
C ARG A 112 -17.22 -21.52 -10.03
N ILE A 113 -16.52 -20.46 -10.44
CA ILE A 113 -15.28 -20.52 -11.20
C ILE A 113 -14.17 -19.75 -10.49
N LEU A 114 -12.91 -20.12 -10.73
CA LEU A 114 -11.80 -19.33 -10.23
C LEU A 114 -11.71 -17.98 -10.94
N LEU A 115 -11.17 -16.98 -10.26
CA LEU A 115 -10.88 -15.68 -10.86
C LEU A 115 -9.67 -15.88 -11.77
N PRO A 116 -9.78 -15.64 -13.09
CA PRO A 116 -8.63 -15.77 -13.97
C PRO A 116 -7.46 -14.92 -13.46
N THR A 117 -6.31 -15.55 -13.26
CA THR A 117 -5.17 -14.96 -12.55
C THR A 117 -3.90 -15.06 -13.38
N GLY A 118 -3.29 -13.92 -13.69
CA GLY A 118 -1.95 -13.83 -14.25
C GLY A 118 -0.92 -13.53 -13.16
N PHE A 119 0.17 -14.27 -13.12
CA PHE A 119 1.30 -14.03 -12.22
C PHE A 119 2.44 -13.39 -13.00
N ILE A 120 2.92 -12.25 -12.52
CA ILE A 120 3.98 -11.48 -13.18
C ILE A 120 5.15 -11.37 -12.23
N LYS A 121 6.34 -11.74 -12.70
CA LYS A 121 7.59 -11.51 -11.98
C LYS A 121 8.34 -10.36 -12.65
N LEU A 122 8.45 -9.25 -11.92
CA LEU A 122 9.21 -8.07 -12.32
C LEU A 122 10.35 -7.86 -11.32
N GLN A 123 11.50 -7.39 -11.80
CA GLN A 123 12.63 -7.03 -10.96
C GLN A 123 12.89 -5.53 -11.05
N ARG A 124 13.03 -4.89 -9.89
CA ARG A 124 13.47 -3.51 -9.79
C ARG A 124 14.99 -3.47 -9.75
N VAL A 125 15.59 -2.64 -10.59
CA VAL A 125 17.02 -2.34 -10.60
C VAL A 125 17.13 -0.83 -10.51
N LEU A 126 17.97 -0.30 -9.62
CA LEU A 126 18.16 1.14 -9.54
C LEU A 126 18.75 1.64 -10.88
N ASN A 127 18.23 2.74 -11.41
CA ASN A 127 18.80 3.32 -12.62
C ASN A 127 20.25 3.77 -12.38
N GLN A 128 21.00 4.02 -13.45
CA GLN A 128 22.41 4.41 -13.34
C GLN A 128 22.62 5.71 -12.53
N GLU A 129 21.62 6.57 -12.48
CA GLU A 129 21.64 7.86 -11.78
C GLU A 129 21.28 7.75 -10.29
N GLY A 130 20.79 6.60 -9.83
CA GLY A 130 20.33 6.42 -8.45
C GLY A 130 19.00 7.12 -8.10
N SER A 131 18.29 7.66 -9.09
CA SER A 131 17.14 8.55 -8.92
C SER A 131 15.78 7.85 -9.00
N ASP A 132 15.67 6.73 -9.73
CA ASP A 132 14.44 5.93 -9.83
C ASP A 132 14.75 4.44 -10.04
N TRP A 133 13.72 3.61 -9.95
CA TRP A 133 13.78 2.17 -10.18
C TRP A 133 13.40 1.82 -11.62
N GLU A 134 14.33 1.22 -12.36
CA GLU A 134 14.06 0.54 -13.64
C GLU A 134 13.46 -0.85 -13.42
N ILE A 135 12.57 -1.25 -14.33
CA ILE A 135 11.85 -2.53 -14.25
C ILE A 135 12.34 -3.47 -15.34
N LYS A 136 12.77 -4.66 -14.97
CA LYS A 136 13.09 -5.76 -15.88
C LYS A 136 12.02 -6.85 -15.79
N ALA A 137 11.36 -7.14 -16.90
CA ALA A 137 10.45 -8.26 -17.01
C ALA A 137 11.23 -9.58 -16.88
N GLN A 138 10.75 -10.51 -16.06
CA GLN A 138 11.30 -11.85 -15.99
C GLN A 138 10.37 -12.87 -16.64
N ASN A 139 9.18 -13.09 -16.07
CA ASN A 139 8.26 -14.13 -16.51
C ASN A 139 6.81 -13.70 -16.31
N PHE A 140 5.93 -14.23 -17.17
CA PHE A 140 4.48 -14.18 -17.06
C PHE A 140 3.91 -15.59 -17.08
N VAL A 141 3.01 -15.91 -16.15
CA VAL A 141 2.27 -17.18 -16.11
C VAL A 141 0.78 -16.87 -16.11
N GLY A 142 0.06 -17.35 -17.12
CA GLY A 142 -1.36 -17.11 -17.30
C GLY A 142 -1.69 -16.68 -18.73
N ALA A 143 -2.82 -16.00 -18.91
CA ALA A 143 -3.23 -15.41 -20.18
C ALA A 143 -3.78 -13.99 -19.94
N TYR A 144 -3.44 -13.07 -20.84
CA TYR A 144 -4.06 -11.74 -20.85
C TYR A 144 -5.51 -11.86 -21.34
N GLN A 145 -6.46 -11.52 -20.48
CA GLN A 145 -7.90 -11.69 -20.73
C GLN A 145 -8.74 -10.79 -19.82
N GLY A 146 -10.07 -10.81 -20.01
CA GLY A 146 -11.06 -10.08 -19.21
C GLY A 146 -11.25 -8.63 -19.66
N GLU A 147 -12.46 -8.12 -19.57
CA GLU A 147 -12.75 -6.70 -19.87
C GLU A 147 -12.43 -5.77 -18.68
N THR A 148 -12.32 -6.32 -17.48
CA THR A 148 -11.97 -5.60 -16.26
C THR A 148 -10.74 -6.24 -15.63
N TRP A 149 -9.66 -5.47 -15.55
CA TRP A 149 -8.43 -5.93 -14.90
C TRP A 149 -8.40 -5.47 -13.45
N LEU A 150 -8.04 -6.38 -12.56
CA LEU A 150 -7.89 -6.13 -11.14
C LEU A 150 -6.41 -6.27 -10.79
N ILE A 151 -5.77 -5.19 -10.38
CA ILE A 151 -4.36 -5.19 -10.03
C ILE A 151 -4.25 -4.80 -8.55
N PRO A 152 -4.21 -5.79 -7.65
CA PRO A 152 -3.90 -5.53 -6.26
C PRO A 152 -2.40 -5.32 -6.09
N ASP A 153 -2.02 -4.29 -5.35
CA ASP A 153 -0.64 -4.05 -4.94
C ASP A 153 -0.61 -3.44 -3.54
N THR A 154 0.10 -4.10 -2.62
CA THR A 154 0.14 -3.70 -1.22
C THR A 154 0.66 -2.27 -1.06
N ALA A 155 1.71 -1.91 -1.82
CA ALA A 155 2.38 -0.61 -1.69
C ALA A 155 2.75 0.01 -3.05
N ILE A 156 2.19 1.17 -3.35
CA ILE A 156 2.46 1.91 -4.60
C ILE A 156 3.11 3.25 -4.25
N ALA A 157 4.44 3.34 -4.38
CA ALA A 157 5.16 4.61 -4.30
C ALA A 157 5.17 5.33 -5.65
N SER A 158 6.10 5.00 -6.56
CA SER A 158 6.22 5.68 -7.86
C SER A 158 5.28 5.14 -8.95
N GLY A 159 4.66 3.97 -8.75
CA GLY A 159 3.80 3.33 -9.75
C GLY A 159 4.54 2.78 -10.98
N SER A 160 5.87 2.82 -11.02
CA SER A 160 6.68 2.40 -12.17
C SER A 160 6.44 0.94 -12.58
N THR A 161 6.33 0.05 -11.59
CA THR A 161 6.11 -1.38 -11.80
C THR A 161 4.80 -1.66 -12.52
N ILE A 162 3.69 -1.06 -12.07
CA ILE A 162 2.37 -1.25 -12.67
C ILE A 162 2.30 -0.55 -14.05
N ALA A 163 2.84 0.67 -14.17
CA ALA A 163 2.88 1.37 -15.45
C ALA A 163 3.67 0.58 -16.51
N PHE A 164 4.81 0.00 -16.12
CA PHE A 164 5.58 -0.90 -16.98
C PHE A 164 4.77 -2.14 -17.37
N PHE A 165 4.10 -2.78 -16.40
CA PHE A 165 3.23 -3.93 -16.68
C PHE A 165 2.14 -3.57 -17.71
N LEU A 166 1.37 -2.51 -17.48
CA LEU A 166 0.28 -2.10 -18.36
C LEU A 166 0.75 -1.79 -19.79
N ARG A 167 1.87 -1.05 -19.92
CA ARG A 167 2.45 -0.71 -21.22
C ARG A 167 2.74 -1.94 -22.08
N ASN A 168 3.24 -3.01 -21.46
CA ASN A 168 3.56 -4.26 -22.16
C ASN A 168 2.30 -5.12 -22.35
N ALA A 169 1.44 -5.20 -21.34
CA ALA A 169 0.26 -6.07 -21.36
C ALA A 169 -0.82 -5.60 -22.34
N PHE A 170 -1.01 -4.28 -22.50
CA PHE A 170 -1.99 -3.72 -23.43
C PHE A 170 -1.72 -4.03 -24.90
N ALA A 171 -0.47 -4.36 -25.27
CA ALA A 171 -0.14 -4.84 -26.60
C ALA A 171 -0.71 -6.24 -26.90
N HIS A 172 -1.07 -7.01 -25.86
CA HIS A 172 -1.59 -8.37 -26.00
C HIS A 172 -3.10 -8.45 -25.80
N HIS A 173 -3.65 -7.68 -24.86
CA HIS A 173 -5.08 -7.60 -24.60
C HIS A 173 -5.40 -6.26 -23.95
N LEU A 174 -6.40 -5.56 -24.48
CA LEU A 174 -6.80 -4.25 -23.99
C LEU A 174 -8.12 -4.35 -23.19
N PRO A 175 -8.11 -4.18 -21.86
CA PRO A 175 -9.34 -4.15 -21.07
C PRO A 175 -10.10 -2.83 -21.29
N LYS A 176 -11.38 -2.79 -20.90
CA LYS A 176 -12.15 -1.55 -20.82
C LYS A 176 -11.79 -0.75 -19.57
N GLN A 177 -11.56 -1.46 -18.46
CA GLN A 177 -11.32 -0.86 -17.14
C GLN A 177 -10.16 -1.56 -16.42
N VAL A 178 -9.39 -0.78 -15.67
CA VAL A 178 -8.35 -1.25 -14.74
C VAL A 178 -8.68 -0.73 -13.36
N TYR A 179 -8.90 -1.64 -12.41
CA TYR A 179 -8.97 -1.31 -10.99
C TYR A 179 -7.59 -1.52 -10.37
N ILE A 180 -7.11 -0.49 -9.67
CA ILE A 180 -5.90 -0.59 -8.84
C ILE A 180 -6.33 -0.62 -7.39
N PHE A 181 -6.09 -1.74 -6.72
CA PHE A 181 -6.39 -1.92 -5.31
C PHE A 181 -5.10 -1.79 -4.51
N THR A 182 -5.01 -0.77 -3.65
CA THR A 182 -3.79 -0.55 -2.87
C THR A 182 -4.04 -0.32 -1.39
N ALA A 183 -3.29 -1.05 -0.55
CA ALA A 183 -3.33 -0.88 0.90
C ALA A 183 -2.58 0.40 1.33
N CYS A 184 -1.56 0.80 0.58
CA CYS A 184 -0.80 2.02 0.78
C CYS A 184 -0.32 2.56 -0.57
N GLY A 185 -1.01 3.54 -1.14
CA GLY A 185 -0.69 4.05 -2.47
C GLY A 185 -0.54 5.55 -2.52
N SER A 186 0.35 6.02 -3.39
CA SER A 186 0.55 7.45 -3.62
C SER A 186 -0.23 7.98 -4.81
N LEU A 187 -0.55 9.27 -4.77
CA LEU A 187 -1.15 9.97 -5.91
C LEU A 187 -0.18 10.08 -7.10
N GLU A 188 1.13 10.18 -6.84
CA GLU A 188 2.16 10.20 -7.88
C GLU A 188 2.17 8.90 -8.67
N GLY A 189 2.14 7.76 -7.96
CA GLY A 189 2.10 6.45 -8.58
C GLY A 189 0.83 6.24 -9.42
N ILE A 190 -0.32 6.66 -8.90
CA ILE A 190 -1.57 6.62 -9.64
C ILE A 190 -1.54 7.52 -10.88
N ARG A 191 -0.97 8.73 -10.80
CA ARG A 191 -0.78 9.61 -11.96
C ARG A 191 0.05 8.92 -13.05
N ARG A 192 1.15 8.26 -12.68
CA ARG A 192 2.01 7.52 -13.63
C ARG A 192 1.24 6.38 -14.30
N ILE A 193 0.48 5.60 -13.53
CA ILE A 193 -0.35 4.51 -14.05
C ILE A 193 -1.46 5.04 -14.97
N TYR A 194 -2.11 6.14 -14.58
CA TYR A 194 -3.18 6.77 -15.35
C TYR A 194 -2.73 7.22 -16.72
N GLN A 195 -1.52 7.74 -16.86
CA GLN A 195 -0.98 8.13 -18.15
C GLN A 195 -0.90 6.96 -19.14
N GLU A 196 -0.59 5.74 -18.68
CA GLU A 196 -0.58 4.56 -19.56
C GLU A 196 -2.01 4.13 -19.93
N CYS A 197 -2.96 4.20 -19.00
CA CYS A 197 -4.38 3.95 -19.28
C CYS A 197 -4.98 4.97 -20.26
N LEU A 198 -4.75 6.26 -20.03
CA LEU A 198 -5.28 7.37 -20.83
C LEU A 198 -4.82 7.29 -22.29
N LYS A 199 -3.54 6.98 -22.53
CA LYS A 199 -2.98 6.80 -23.89
C LYS A 199 -3.70 5.72 -24.70
N ASN A 200 -4.27 4.72 -24.02
CA ASN A 200 -4.91 3.56 -24.64
C ASN A 200 -6.44 3.58 -24.50
N GLY A 201 -7.04 4.68 -24.01
CA GLY A 201 -8.48 4.79 -23.83
C GLY A 201 -9.06 3.84 -22.77
N VAL A 202 -8.24 3.38 -21.83
CA VAL A 202 -8.64 2.48 -20.73
C VAL A 202 -9.03 3.32 -19.53
N GLU A 203 -10.17 3.01 -18.91
CA GLU A 203 -10.59 3.68 -17.68
C GLU A 203 -9.79 3.16 -16.48
N LEU A 204 -9.17 4.06 -15.72
CA LEU A 204 -8.47 3.71 -14.46
C LEU A 204 -9.35 4.05 -13.26
N ILE A 205 -9.52 3.09 -12.35
CA ILE A 205 -10.28 3.24 -11.11
C ILE A 205 -9.37 2.86 -9.92
N PRO A 206 -8.69 3.83 -9.31
CA PRO A 206 -7.88 3.60 -8.11
C PRO A 206 -8.75 3.47 -6.86
N VAL A 207 -8.43 2.49 -6.01
CA VAL A 207 -9.03 2.30 -4.69
C VAL A 207 -7.91 2.20 -3.66
N PHE A 208 -7.85 3.19 -2.78
CA PHE A 208 -6.87 3.29 -1.70
C PHE A 208 -7.48 2.79 -0.38
N SER A 209 -6.66 2.20 0.49
CA SER A 209 -7.02 1.99 1.89
C SER A 209 -6.60 3.21 2.70
N GLN A 210 -7.54 3.78 3.46
CA GLN A 210 -7.40 4.87 4.45
C GLN A 210 -6.90 6.23 3.95
N CYS A 211 -5.96 6.26 3.01
CA CYS A 211 -5.21 7.47 2.67
C CYS A 211 -4.74 7.44 1.20
N ILE A 212 -4.84 8.59 0.55
CA ILE A 212 -4.15 8.89 -0.71
C ILE A 212 -2.83 9.57 -0.31
N PHE A 213 -1.70 8.90 -0.51
CA PHE A 213 -0.42 9.38 0.01
C PHE A 213 0.27 10.40 -0.93
N GLU A 214 0.95 11.36 -0.31
CA GLU A 214 2.04 12.10 -0.93
C GLU A 214 3.35 11.40 -0.60
N VAL A 215 4.10 11.00 -1.64
CA VAL A 215 5.45 10.43 -1.47
C VAL A 215 6.37 11.50 -0.88
N SER A 216 7.19 11.14 0.10
CA SER A 216 8.20 12.04 0.62
C SER A 216 9.24 12.37 -0.44
N GLY A 217 9.59 13.66 -0.55
CA GLY A 217 10.66 14.14 -1.43
C GLY A 217 12.07 13.77 -0.98
N GLU A 218 12.23 13.24 0.24
CA GLU A 218 13.46 12.68 0.81
C GLU A 218 13.12 11.38 1.54
N GLY A 219 13.96 10.36 1.40
CA GLY A 219 13.84 9.11 2.17
C GLY A 219 14.33 9.31 3.61
N ASN A 220 13.64 8.71 4.58
CA ASN A 220 13.98 8.82 6.00
C ASN A 220 15.31 8.13 6.31
N LEU A 221 15.58 6.99 5.67
CA LEU A 221 16.79 6.22 5.90
C LEU A 221 17.91 6.60 4.91
N PRO A 222 19.17 6.77 5.37
CA PRO A 222 20.28 7.16 4.50
C PRO A 222 20.48 6.19 3.32
N GLY A 223 20.61 6.73 2.12
CA GLY A 223 20.92 5.94 0.92
C GLY A 223 19.73 5.15 0.35
N LEU A 224 18.52 5.32 0.88
CA LEU A 224 17.30 4.73 0.32
C LEU A 224 16.52 5.76 -0.51
N PRO A 225 15.88 5.33 -1.61
CA PRO A 225 15.19 6.21 -2.54
C PRO A 225 13.89 6.79 -1.96
N LEU A 226 13.33 7.76 -2.68
CA LEU A 226 12.12 8.52 -2.37
C LEU A 226 10.85 7.66 -2.45
N THR A 227 10.62 6.80 -1.46
CA THR A 227 9.46 5.89 -1.45
C THR A 227 8.64 5.92 -0.17
N ASP A 228 8.97 6.81 0.76
CA ASP A 228 8.28 6.87 2.03
C ASP A 228 6.88 7.45 1.88
N LEU A 229 5.91 6.79 2.51
CA LEU A 229 4.49 7.11 2.44
C LEU A 229 3.98 7.47 3.85
N PRO A 230 4.31 8.66 4.38
CA PRO A 230 3.82 9.06 5.68
C PRO A 230 2.42 9.65 5.58
N VAL A 231 1.54 9.23 6.48
CA VAL A 231 0.20 9.84 6.62
C VAL A 231 0.31 11.31 7.02
N THR A 232 1.36 11.67 7.76
CA THR A 232 1.60 13.02 8.28
C THR A 232 2.09 14.02 7.23
N ASN A 233 2.46 13.58 6.02
CA ASN A 233 2.81 14.50 4.93
C ASN A 233 1.63 15.44 4.60
N PRO A 234 1.84 16.76 4.47
CA PRO A 234 0.75 17.71 4.23
C PRO A 234 -0.07 17.45 2.97
N GLY A 235 0.51 16.86 1.92
CA GLY A 235 -0.19 16.49 0.70
C GLY A 235 -0.93 15.16 0.77
N SER A 236 -0.70 14.33 1.80
CA SER A 236 -1.47 13.10 2.04
C SER A 236 -2.91 13.45 2.44
N ILE A 237 -3.88 12.71 1.88
CA ILE A 237 -5.31 12.97 2.06
C ILE A 237 -5.94 11.77 2.75
N THR A 238 -6.54 12.02 3.90
CA THR A 238 -7.22 11.02 4.72
C THR A 238 -8.29 11.71 5.56
N THR A 239 -9.01 10.99 6.43
CA THR A 239 -9.94 11.60 7.38
C THR A 239 -9.23 12.27 8.53
N LYS A 240 -9.90 13.23 9.18
CA LYS A 240 -9.36 13.95 10.34
C LYS A 240 -9.05 12.99 11.48
N GLY A 241 -9.97 12.06 11.75
CA GLY A 241 -9.83 11.07 12.82
C GLY A 241 -8.63 10.13 12.60
N PHE A 242 -8.44 9.62 11.38
CA PHE A 242 -7.27 8.77 11.10
C PHE A 242 -5.97 9.57 11.14
N TYR A 243 -5.95 10.81 10.64
CA TYR A 243 -4.78 11.67 10.74
C TYR A 243 -4.36 11.92 12.19
N GLU A 244 -5.30 12.21 13.11
CA GLU A 244 -5.00 12.41 14.52
C GLU A 244 -4.35 11.18 15.16
N LYS A 245 -4.90 9.99 14.87
CA LYS A 245 -4.30 8.71 15.33
C LYS A 245 -2.90 8.51 14.76
N ALA A 246 -2.71 8.74 13.47
CA ALA A 246 -1.41 8.63 12.82
C ALA A 246 -0.40 9.64 13.39
N PHE A 247 -0.83 10.88 13.62
CA PHE A 247 0.00 11.92 14.21
C PHE A 247 0.44 11.54 15.63
N GLN A 248 -0.45 10.98 16.45
CA GLN A 248 -0.09 10.48 17.77
C GLN A 248 0.84 9.26 17.68
N ARG A 249 0.47 8.25 16.88
CA ARG A 249 1.21 7.00 16.70
C ARG A 249 2.65 7.22 16.23
N TYR A 250 2.82 8.14 15.29
CA TYR A 250 4.12 8.51 14.71
C TYR A 250 4.73 9.75 15.34
N GLN A 251 4.17 10.23 16.46
CA GLN A 251 4.71 11.34 17.24
C GLN A 251 4.95 12.62 16.42
N GLY A 252 4.09 12.87 15.43
CA GLY A 252 4.19 13.99 14.49
C GLY A 252 5.30 13.88 13.44
N THR A 253 6.05 12.77 13.42
CA THR A 253 7.12 12.52 12.45
C THR A 253 6.56 12.03 11.11
N ARG A 254 7.39 12.09 10.07
CA ARG A 254 7.08 11.62 8.71
C ARG A 254 7.55 10.18 8.48
N MET A 255 7.37 9.31 9.47
CA MET A 255 7.67 7.89 9.35
C MET A 255 6.85 7.25 8.23
N CYS A 256 7.49 6.41 7.42
CA CYS A 256 6.78 5.61 6.44
C CYS A 256 5.82 4.66 7.16
N CYS A 257 4.52 4.72 6.84
CA CYS A 257 3.51 3.95 7.59
C CYS A 257 3.49 2.46 7.22
N VAL A 258 4.17 2.08 6.14
CA VAL A 258 4.15 0.73 5.59
C VAL A 258 5.49 -0.01 5.72
N GLY A 259 6.61 0.74 5.69
CA GLY A 259 7.97 0.19 5.63
C GLY A 259 8.20 -0.69 4.38
N ASP A 260 9.28 -1.48 4.38
CA ASP A 260 9.49 -2.47 3.33
C ASP A 260 8.52 -3.65 3.49
N ILE A 261 7.57 -3.79 2.55
CA ILE A 261 6.59 -4.87 2.59
C ILE A 261 7.24 -6.25 2.45
N GLY A 262 8.21 -6.40 1.55
CA GLY A 262 8.87 -7.69 1.30
C GLY A 262 9.59 -8.17 2.55
N GLU A 263 10.43 -7.32 3.12
CA GLU A 263 11.16 -7.60 4.36
C GLU A 263 10.21 -7.85 5.52
N SER A 264 9.15 -7.04 5.65
CA SER A 264 8.17 -7.22 6.73
C SER A 264 7.44 -8.56 6.70
N LEU A 265 7.40 -9.25 5.56
CA LEU A 265 6.77 -10.55 5.41
C LEU A 265 7.79 -11.70 5.47
N ASP A 266 8.94 -11.52 4.81
CA ASP A 266 9.95 -12.57 4.62
C ASP A 266 10.99 -12.63 5.75
N ASP A 267 11.36 -11.48 6.35
CA ASP A 267 12.30 -11.38 7.48
C ASP A 267 11.79 -10.39 8.56
N PRO A 268 10.83 -10.83 9.40
CA PRO A 268 10.28 -10.02 10.48
C PRO A 268 11.32 -9.42 11.44
N ILE A 269 12.45 -10.13 11.65
CA ILE A 269 13.49 -9.68 12.58
C ILE A 269 14.27 -8.53 11.97
N GLN A 270 14.77 -8.70 10.74
CA GLN A 270 15.50 -7.63 10.05
C GLN A 270 14.62 -6.39 9.87
N TYR A 271 13.35 -6.57 9.47
CA TYR A 271 12.38 -5.50 9.38
C TYR A 271 12.18 -4.75 10.71
N SER A 272 12.15 -5.47 11.83
CA SER A 272 12.02 -4.84 13.16
C SER A 272 13.26 -4.00 13.49
N ILE A 273 14.46 -4.48 13.16
CA ILE A 273 15.71 -3.71 13.34
C ILE A 273 15.70 -2.44 12.49
N HIS A 274 15.34 -2.53 11.20
CA HIS A 274 15.23 -1.35 10.33
C HIS A 274 14.14 -0.38 10.80
N THR A 275 13.04 -0.88 11.36
CA THR A 275 11.99 -0.04 11.94
C THR A 275 12.51 0.72 13.16
N LEU A 276 13.26 0.07 14.06
CA LEU A 276 13.94 0.75 15.17
C LEU A 276 14.94 1.80 14.67
N TRP A 277 15.66 1.50 13.59
CA TRP A 277 16.59 2.46 12.99
C TRP A 277 15.88 3.69 12.44
N GLU A 278 14.77 3.52 11.71
CA GLU A 278 13.95 4.64 11.23
C GLU A 278 13.41 5.48 12.40
N MET A 279 12.91 4.83 13.47
CA MET A 279 12.44 5.52 14.68
C MET A 279 13.55 6.37 15.34
N GLN A 280 14.78 5.85 15.42
CA GLN A 280 15.94 6.61 15.92
C GLN A 280 16.27 7.80 15.03
N VAL A 281 16.34 7.61 13.71
CA VAL A 281 16.64 8.69 12.75
C VAL A 281 15.61 9.82 12.86
N LEU A 282 14.34 9.45 13.02
CA LEU A 282 13.23 10.38 13.22
C LEU A 282 13.11 10.92 14.65
N ARG A 283 13.99 10.50 15.56
CA ARG A 283 14.04 10.93 16.97
C ARG A 283 12.72 10.69 17.71
N MET A 284 12.05 9.58 17.41
CA MET A 284 10.82 9.18 18.10
C MET A 284 11.13 8.71 19.52
N ASP A 285 10.34 9.16 20.49
CA ASP A 285 10.48 8.80 21.91
C ASP A 285 10.11 7.32 22.15
N PRO A 286 11.07 6.46 22.56
CA PRO A 286 10.82 5.05 22.85
C PRO A 286 9.79 4.81 23.95
N LYS A 287 9.60 5.76 24.88
CA LYS A 287 8.66 5.63 26.02
C LYS A 287 7.20 5.67 25.61
N LYS A 288 6.91 6.22 24.43
CA LYS A 288 5.55 6.35 23.89
C LYS A 288 5.15 5.17 23.01
N GLU A 289 6.06 4.24 22.77
CA GLU A 289 5.82 3.07 21.94
C GLU A 289 5.18 1.95 22.74
N ASP A 290 4.18 1.29 22.14
CA ASP A 290 3.58 0.08 22.70
C ASP A 290 4.36 -1.15 22.22
N TRP A 291 5.41 -1.50 22.97
CA TRP A 291 6.27 -2.64 22.68
C TRP A 291 5.58 -3.99 22.78
N ASP A 292 4.46 -4.09 23.50
CA ASP A 292 3.68 -5.32 23.63
C ASP A 292 2.88 -5.63 22.35
N SER A 293 2.65 -4.61 21.51
CA SER A 293 1.96 -4.76 20.22
C SER A 293 2.83 -5.33 19.09
N TRP A 294 4.14 -5.44 19.29
CA TRP A 294 5.07 -5.88 18.24
C TRP A 294 4.98 -7.39 18.01
N THR A 295 5.04 -7.81 16.75
CA THR A 295 5.01 -9.25 16.42
C THR A 295 6.31 -9.96 16.82
N VAL A 296 7.43 -9.26 16.72
CA VAL A 296 8.73 -9.72 17.20
C VAL A 296 8.92 -9.19 18.62
N ASP A 297 9.29 -10.07 19.56
CA ASP A 297 9.65 -9.64 20.91
C ASP A 297 10.98 -8.86 20.87
N VAL A 298 10.87 -7.54 20.80
CA VAL A 298 12.04 -6.66 20.71
C VAL A 298 12.84 -6.55 22.00
N ARG A 299 12.26 -6.97 23.13
CA ARG A 299 12.90 -6.94 24.46
C ARG A 299 13.71 -8.21 24.75
N ALA A 300 13.60 -9.23 23.90
CA ALA A 300 14.38 -10.46 24.02
C ALA A 300 15.90 -10.17 23.97
N LYS A 301 16.68 -10.92 24.75
CA LYS A 301 18.15 -10.77 24.82
C LYS A 301 18.81 -11.00 23.45
N GLU A 302 18.27 -11.94 22.69
CA GLU A 302 18.70 -12.27 21.33
C GLU A 302 18.47 -11.08 20.39
N MET A 303 17.35 -10.37 20.54
CA MET A 303 17.07 -9.17 19.75
C MET A 303 18.03 -8.04 20.14
N LYS A 304 18.27 -7.81 21.44
CA LYS A 304 19.27 -6.83 21.90
C LYS A 304 20.62 -7.05 21.24
N LYS A 305 21.09 -8.31 21.19
CA LYS A 305 22.34 -8.67 20.53
C LYS A 305 22.31 -8.32 19.04
N LYS A 306 21.26 -8.71 18.32
CA LYS A 306 21.13 -8.41 16.88
C LYS A 306 21.09 -6.91 16.59
N VAL A 307 20.38 -6.13 17.41
CA VAL A 307 20.34 -4.66 17.30
C VAL A 307 21.72 -4.05 17.55
N HIS A 308 22.44 -4.52 18.57
CA HIS A 308 23.80 -4.08 18.85
C HIS A 308 24.77 -4.41 17.70
N ASP A 309 24.71 -5.64 17.17
CA ASP A 309 25.56 -6.08 16.07
C ASP A 309 25.27 -5.31 14.76
N PHE A 310 24.02 -4.89 14.55
CA PHE A 310 23.63 -4.04 13.42
C PHE A 310 24.08 -2.59 13.58
N ASN A 311 23.77 -1.96 14.72
CA ASN A 311 24.16 -0.60 15.04
C ASN A 311 24.16 -0.38 16.57
N PRO A 312 25.33 -0.32 17.24
CA PRO A 312 25.42 -0.15 18.68
C PRO A 312 24.69 1.10 19.21
N ALA A 313 24.60 2.17 18.41
CA ALA A 313 23.90 3.39 18.81
C ALA A 313 22.39 3.17 19.01
N LEU A 314 21.79 2.19 18.33
CA LEU A 314 20.39 1.82 18.58
C LEU A 314 20.20 1.21 19.96
N THR A 315 21.18 0.42 20.43
CA THR A 315 21.08 -0.20 21.76
C THR A 315 21.10 0.86 22.86
N GLU A 316 21.91 1.91 22.70
CA GLU A 316 21.94 3.03 23.65
C GLU A 316 20.65 3.86 23.57
N TYR A 317 20.15 4.14 22.37
CA TYR A 317 18.92 4.92 22.18
C TYR A 317 17.68 4.22 22.78
N PHE A 318 17.58 2.91 22.59
CA PHE A 318 16.49 2.09 23.10
C PHE A 318 16.83 1.41 24.43
N LYS A 319 17.86 1.84 25.17
CA LYS A 319 18.35 1.11 26.36
C LYS A 319 17.27 0.72 27.37
N GLU A 320 16.28 1.58 27.54
CA GLU A 320 15.17 1.39 28.48
C GLU A 320 14.24 0.23 28.12
N ILE A 321 14.24 -0.26 26.87
CA ILE A 321 13.45 -1.44 26.49
C ILE A 321 14.10 -2.75 26.98
N TRP A 322 15.37 -2.71 27.40
CA TRP A 322 16.13 -3.88 27.87
C TRP A 322 16.66 -3.74 29.30
N LEU A 323 16.17 -2.77 30.08
CA LEU A 323 16.42 -2.64 31.51
C LEU A 323 15.42 -3.49 32.30
#